data_AF-A0A2M9ZHW0-F1
#
_entry.id   AF-A0A2M9ZHW0-F1
#
_cell.length_a   1.000
_cell.length_b   1.000
_cell.length_c   1.000
_cell.angle_alpha   90.00
_cell.angle_beta   90.00
_cell.angle_gamma   90.00
#
_symmetry.space_group_name_H-M   'P 1'
#
loop_
_entity.id
_entity.type
_entity.pdbx_description
1 polymer ?
#
loop_
_entity_poly.entity_id
_entity_poly.type
_entity_poly.pdbx_seq_one_letter_code
_entity_poly.pdbx_strand_id
1 'polypeptide(L)'
;MQINTALSDLLLAVVALFAAYRLHMSAKGNINKLSGAWGLYSIALGAAFGSLFFFGFSVIEPVYRPIARFAAEVGVPWLGLGFLGACLVKINHRTWATVSGVLIVLFILDVMYRLGNYSLIIGALSFIIVIVSCIRKYGGQNKIASLYGILGALLFIFAGLFIGTQGEAGGIPRIDLYHFALSGASYCLGFSLKRLG
;
A
#
# COMPACT_ATOMS: atom_id res chain seq x y z
N MET A 1 -25.70 4.43 4.34
CA MET A 1 -24.61 5.42 4.47
C MET A 1 -23.81 5.08 5.72
N GLN A 2 -22.49 4.94 5.63
CA GLN A 2 -21.60 4.56 6.74
C GLN A 2 -20.60 5.69 6.98
N ILE A 3 -21.04 6.75 7.67
CA ILE A 3 -20.27 8.00 7.80
C ILE A 3 -18.90 7.77 8.45
N ASN A 4 -18.83 6.96 9.51
CA ASN A 4 -17.57 6.68 10.19
C ASN A 4 -16.56 5.97 9.27
N THR A 5 -17.05 5.04 8.44
CA THR A 5 -16.22 4.34 7.45
C THR A 5 -15.79 5.24 6.31
N ALA A 6 -16.68 6.14 5.86
CA ALA A 6 -16.32 7.15 4.87
C ALA A 6 -15.21 8.09 5.38
N LEU A 7 -15.26 8.49 6.65
CA LEU A 7 -14.25 9.35 7.28
C LEU A 7 -12.93 8.62 7.54
N SER A 8 -12.97 7.37 8.00
CA SER A 8 -11.75 6.58 8.22
C SER A 8 -11.01 6.29 6.90
N ASP A 9 -11.76 6.05 5.81
CA ASP A 9 -11.20 5.85 4.48
C ASP A 9 -10.69 7.17 3.87
N LEU A 10 -11.38 8.30 4.13
CA LEU A 10 -10.88 9.62 3.76
C LEU A 10 -9.55 9.94 4.45
N LEU A 11 -9.42 9.61 5.74
CA LEU A 11 -8.17 9.77 6.46
C LEU A 11 -7.06 8.93 5.82
N LEU A 12 -7.33 7.67 5.49
CA LEU A 12 -6.40 6.82 4.77
C LEU A 12 -5.98 7.45 3.44
N ALA A 13 -6.94 7.95 2.67
CA ALA A 13 -6.67 8.63 1.40
C ALA A 13 -5.73 9.82 1.58
N VAL A 14 -6.00 10.69 2.54
CA VAL A 14 -5.19 11.88 2.82
C VAL A 14 -3.78 11.50 3.28
N VAL A 15 -3.66 10.56 4.21
CA VAL A 15 -2.36 10.14 4.76
C VAL A 15 -1.51 9.43 3.70
N ALA A 16 -2.11 8.53 2.93
CA ALA A 16 -1.44 7.84 1.84
C ALA A 16 -1.02 8.82 0.74
N LEU A 17 -1.88 9.79 0.37
CA LEU A 17 -1.56 10.83 -0.61
C LEU A 17 -0.40 11.71 -0.14
N PHE A 18 -0.42 12.13 1.13
CA PHE A 18 0.65 12.92 1.72
C PHE A 18 1.98 12.15 1.74
N ALA A 19 1.96 10.88 2.14
CA ALA A 19 3.13 10.01 2.13
C ALA A 19 3.68 9.81 0.70
N ALA A 20 2.79 9.55 -0.27
CA ALA A 20 3.12 9.42 -1.70
C ALA A 20 3.79 10.69 -2.23
N TYR A 21 3.19 11.86 -1.99
CA TYR A 21 3.69 13.15 -2.44
C TYR A 21 5.07 13.46 -1.86
N ARG A 22 5.27 13.25 -0.55
CA ARG A 22 6.57 13.49 0.10
C ARG A 22 7.68 12.58 -0.40
N LEU A 23 7.32 11.37 -0.82
CA LEU A 23 8.23 10.38 -1.39
C LEU A 23 8.54 10.69 -2.86
N HIS A 24 7.52 11.08 -3.65
CA HIS A 24 7.69 11.51 -5.04
C HIS A 24 8.63 12.72 -5.10
N MET A 25 8.39 13.76 -4.28
CA MET A 25 9.22 14.96 -4.26
C MET A 25 10.67 14.70 -3.83
N SER A 26 10.93 13.67 -3.03
CA SER A 26 12.29 13.28 -2.66
C SER A 26 12.96 12.34 -3.67
N ALA A 27 12.22 11.85 -4.67
CA ALA A 27 12.73 10.86 -5.60
C ALA A 27 13.82 11.42 -6.52
N LYS A 28 13.67 12.65 -7.03
CA LYS A 28 14.60 13.27 -8.01
C LYS A 28 14.96 12.32 -9.17
N GLY A 29 13.98 11.57 -9.68
CA GLY A 29 14.16 10.57 -10.75
C GLY A 29 14.58 9.17 -10.29
N ASN A 30 14.80 8.94 -8.99
CA ASN A 30 15.08 7.61 -8.43
C ASN A 30 13.84 6.71 -8.52
N ILE A 31 13.92 5.70 -9.38
CA ILE A 31 12.81 4.78 -9.66
C ILE A 31 12.32 4.01 -8.44
N ASN A 32 13.20 3.74 -7.46
CA ASN A 32 12.83 3.01 -6.26
C ASN A 32 11.86 3.83 -5.38
N LYS A 33 12.13 5.12 -5.24
CA LYS A 33 11.24 6.06 -4.55
C LYS A 33 9.97 6.30 -5.34
N LEU A 34 10.07 6.46 -6.66
CA LEU A 34 8.90 6.62 -7.52
C LEU A 34 7.98 5.39 -7.46
N SER A 35 8.54 4.18 -7.46
CA SER A 35 7.78 2.93 -7.31
C SER A 35 6.96 2.94 -6.03
N GLY A 36 7.58 3.23 -4.89
CA GLY A 36 6.84 3.32 -3.63
C GLY A 36 5.83 4.46 -3.60
N ALA A 37 6.12 5.59 -4.24
CA ALA A 37 5.18 6.70 -4.35
C ALA A 37 3.95 6.30 -5.16
N TRP A 38 4.12 5.64 -6.32
CA TRP A 38 3.02 5.12 -7.13
C TRP A 38 2.18 4.08 -6.38
N GLY A 39 2.83 3.23 -5.58
CA GLY A 39 2.12 2.32 -4.67
C GLY A 39 1.23 3.07 -3.68
N LEU A 40 1.74 4.10 -3.00
CA LEU A 40 0.95 4.91 -2.07
C LEU A 40 -0.13 5.75 -2.77
N TYR A 41 0.11 6.27 -3.97
CA TYR A 41 -0.92 6.96 -4.75
C TYR A 41 -2.08 6.04 -5.11
N SER A 42 -1.80 4.78 -5.44
CA SER A 42 -2.86 3.82 -5.75
C SER A 42 -3.71 3.48 -4.51
N ILE A 43 -3.08 3.35 -3.33
CA ILE A 43 -3.79 3.19 -2.05
C ILE A 43 -4.66 4.42 -1.77
N ALA A 44 -4.10 5.62 -1.96
CA ALA A 44 -4.84 6.87 -1.77
C ALA A 44 -6.06 6.97 -2.69
N LEU A 45 -5.90 6.55 -3.95
CA LEU A 45 -6.99 6.52 -4.92
C LEU A 45 -8.08 5.51 -4.52
N GLY A 46 -7.69 4.29 -4.13
CA GLY A 46 -8.63 3.29 -3.63
C GLY A 46 -9.45 3.78 -2.43
N ALA A 47 -8.77 4.41 -1.47
CA ALA A 47 -9.39 4.96 -0.27
C ALA A 47 -10.27 6.19 -0.54
N ALA A 48 -9.90 7.04 -1.51
CA ALA A 48 -10.72 8.18 -1.90
C ALA A 48 -12.05 7.71 -2.54
N PHE A 49 -11.99 6.71 -3.43
CA PHE A 49 -13.19 6.13 -4.02
C PHE A 49 -14.02 5.34 -3.01
N GLY A 50 -13.38 4.66 -2.06
CA GLY A 50 -14.08 3.97 -0.98
C GLY A 50 -14.81 4.93 -0.05
N SER A 51 -14.18 6.06 0.30
CA SER A 51 -14.84 7.15 1.04
C SER A 51 -16.12 7.63 0.34
N LEU A 52 -16.07 7.91 -0.96
CA LEU A 52 -17.24 8.28 -1.76
C LEU A 52 -18.32 7.18 -1.76
N PHE A 53 -17.91 5.92 -1.88
CA PHE A 53 -18.84 4.78 -1.85
C PHE A 53 -19.57 4.70 -0.49
N PHE A 54 -18.84 4.82 0.64
CA PHE A 54 -19.41 4.78 1.98
C PHE A 54 -20.26 6.02 2.33
N PHE A 55 -20.00 7.16 1.69
CA PHE A 55 -20.86 8.35 1.71
C PHE A 55 -22.20 8.16 0.98
N GLY A 56 -22.40 7.03 0.28
CA GLY A 56 -23.70 6.68 -0.31
C GLY A 56 -23.75 6.80 -1.83
N PHE A 57 -22.64 7.12 -2.50
CA PHE A 57 -22.56 7.10 -3.96
C PHE A 57 -22.41 5.67 -4.51
N SER A 58 -23.41 4.81 -4.26
CA SER A 58 -23.36 3.38 -4.64
C SER A 58 -23.16 3.12 -6.14
N VAL A 59 -23.51 4.09 -7.00
CA VAL A 59 -23.32 4.03 -8.46
C VAL A 59 -21.86 3.82 -8.85
N ILE A 60 -20.90 4.21 -8.01
CA ILE A 60 -19.47 4.07 -8.32
C ILE A 60 -18.90 2.68 -7.98
N GLU A 61 -19.69 1.79 -7.37
CA GLU A 61 -19.22 0.46 -6.93
C GLU A 61 -18.48 -0.34 -8.03
N PRO A 62 -18.96 -0.39 -9.30
CA PRO A 62 -18.26 -1.10 -10.38
C PRO A 62 -16.89 -0.52 -10.72
N VAL A 63 -16.63 0.73 -10.35
CA VAL A 63 -15.37 1.45 -10.58
C VAL A 63 -14.48 1.39 -9.35
N TYR A 64 -15.06 1.61 -8.18
CA TYR A 64 -14.37 1.57 -6.88
C TYR A 64 -13.72 0.21 -6.62
N ARG A 65 -14.46 -0.91 -6.81
CA ARG A 65 -13.95 -2.24 -6.48
C ARG A 65 -12.69 -2.61 -7.29
N PRO A 66 -12.62 -2.39 -8.61
CA PRO A 66 -11.39 -2.57 -9.38
C PRO A 66 -10.24 -1.66 -8.93
N ILE A 67 -10.50 -0.40 -8.58
CA ILE A 67 -9.47 0.53 -8.10
C ILE A 67 -8.88 0.05 -6.77
N ALA A 68 -9.74 -0.37 -5.82
CA ALA A 68 -9.30 -0.92 -4.54
C ALA A 68 -8.47 -2.20 -4.72
N ARG A 69 -8.87 -3.08 -5.66
CA ARG A 69 -8.10 -4.27 -6.02
C ARG A 69 -6.76 -3.92 -6.67
N PHE A 70 -6.74 -2.94 -7.57
CA PHE A 70 -5.50 -2.46 -8.19
C PHE A 70 -4.50 -1.97 -7.15
N ALA A 71 -4.97 -1.23 -6.13
CA ALA A 71 -4.12 -0.81 -5.02
C ALA A 71 -3.51 -2.01 -4.27
N ALA A 72 -4.26 -3.07 -4.06
CA ALA A 72 -3.80 -4.28 -3.38
C ALA A 72 -2.83 -5.13 -4.24
N GLU A 73 -3.12 -5.32 -5.52
CA GLU A 73 -2.42 -6.26 -6.40
C GLU A 73 -1.28 -5.65 -7.21
N VAL A 74 -1.29 -4.33 -7.38
CA VAL A 74 -0.26 -3.60 -8.13
C VAL A 74 0.41 -2.56 -7.25
N GLY A 75 -0.39 -1.80 -6.49
CA GLY A 75 0.09 -0.76 -5.59
C GLY A 75 1.01 -1.26 -4.48
N VAL A 76 0.56 -2.25 -3.71
CA VAL A 76 1.36 -2.86 -2.64
C VAL A 76 2.64 -3.51 -3.19
N PRO A 77 2.61 -4.24 -4.32
CA PRO A 77 3.84 -4.71 -4.97
C PRO A 77 4.79 -3.62 -5.43
N TRP A 78 4.29 -2.48 -5.93
CA TRP A 78 5.15 -1.33 -6.23
C TRP A 78 5.85 -0.78 -5.00
N LEU A 79 5.20 -0.80 -3.83
CA LEU A 79 5.86 -0.50 -2.57
C LEU A 79 6.97 -1.52 -2.27
N GLY A 80 6.68 -2.82 -2.38
CA GLY A 80 7.68 -3.88 -2.21
C GLY A 80 8.89 -3.70 -3.13
N LEU A 81 8.68 -3.43 -4.41
CA LEU A 81 9.73 -3.15 -5.39
C LEU A 81 10.54 -1.91 -5.04
N GLY A 82 9.91 -0.86 -4.49
CA GLY A 82 10.61 0.31 -4.01
C GLY A 82 11.64 -0.04 -2.93
N PHE A 83 11.25 -0.85 -1.95
CA PHE A 83 12.15 -1.33 -0.90
C PHE A 83 13.21 -2.30 -1.41
N LEU A 84 12.84 -3.24 -2.29
CA LEU A 84 13.77 -4.15 -2.97
C LEU A 84 14.88 -3.36 -3.67
N GLY A 85 14.48 -2.35 -4.44
CA GLY A 85 15.34 -1.44 -5.19
C GLY A 85 16.27 -0.61 -4.33
N ALA A 86 15.75 -0.10 -3.21
CA ALA A 86 16.49 0.76 -2.28
C ALA A 86 17.52 -0.02 -1.44
N CYS A 87 17.22 -1.28 -1.10
CA CYS A 87 17.95 -1.97 -0.03
C CYS A 87 18.68 -3.24 -0.48
N LEU A 88 18.15 -3.96 -1.48
CA LEU A 88 18.57 -5.32 -1.78
C LEU A 88 19.24 -5.46 -3.15
N VAL A 89 18.61 -4.94 -4.20
CA VAL A 89 19.02 -5.12 -5.60
C VAL A 89 18.85 -3.80 -6.34
N LYS A 90 19.75 -3.47 -7.26
CA LYS A 90 19.61 -2.27 -8.10
C LYS A 90 18.53 -2.50 -9.17
N ILE A 91 17.42 -1.77 -9.07
CA ILE A 91 16.35 -1.78 -10.07
C ILE A 91 16.54 -0.60 -11.01
N ASN A 92 16.58 -0.86 -12.32
CA ASN A 92 16.57 0.18 -13.34
C ASN A 92 15.14 0.40 -13.88
N HIS A 93 14.97 1.46 -14.67
CA HIS A 93 13.65 1.82 -15.21
C HIS A 93 13.03 0.71 -16.09
N ARG A 94 13.85 -0.02 -16.85
CA ARG A 94 13.39 -1.10 -17.74
C ARG A 94 12.89 -2.30 -16.93
N THR A 95 13.62 -2.71 -15.90
CA THR A 95 13.22 -3.78 -14.99
C THR A 95 11.96 -3.38 -14.25
N TRP A 96 11.88 -2.16 -13.72
CA TRP A 96 10.67 -1.66 -13.07
C TRP A 96 9.47 -1.68 -14.02
N ALA A 97 9.60 -1.14 -15.23
CA ALA A 97 8.53 -1.12 -16.21
C ALA A 97 8.07 -2.53 -16.62
N THR A 98 9.01 -3.47 -16.76
CA THR A 98 8.71 -4.87 -17.10
C THR A 98 7.91 -5.54 -15.99
N VAL A 99 8.36 -5.42 -14.74
CA VAL A 99 7.66 -6.01 -13.58
C VAL A 99 6.30 -5.34 -13.39
N SER A 100 6.20 -4.01 -13.52
CA SER A 100 4.92 -3.29 -13.49
C SER A 100 3.97 -3.76 -14.58
N GLY A 101 4.46 -3.98 -15.80
CA GLY A 101 3.66 -4.53 -16.90
C GLY A 101 3.11 -5.92 -16.57
N VAL A 102 3.95 -6.80 -16.02
CA VAL A 102 3.52 -8.14 -15.57
C VAL A 102 2.48 -8.05 -14.46
N LEU A 103 2.67 -7.19 -13.46
CA LEU A 103 1.70 -6.99 -12.37
C LEU A 103 0.34 -6.50 -12.89
N ILE A 104 0.35 -5.57 -13.86
CA ILE A 104 -0.88 -5.08 -14.48
C ILE A 104 -1.58 -6.18 -15.28
N VAL A 105 -0.84 -6.99 -16.05
CA VAL A 105 -1.41 -8.14 -16.77
C VAL A 105 -2.02 -9.14 -15.78
N LEU A 106 -1.31 -9.47 -14.69
CA LEU A 106 -1.82 -10.37 -13.67
C LEU A 106 -3.07 -9.82 -12.97
N PHE A 107 -3.11 -8.51 -12.69
CA PHE A 107 -4.31 -7.85 -12.16
C PHE A 107 -5.51 -7.98 -13.13
N ILE A 108 -5.29 -7.75 -14.43
CA ILE A 108 -6.36 -7.92 -15.44
C ILE A 108 -6.84 -9.38 -15.46
N LEU A 109 -5.92 -10.34 -15.43
CA LEU A 109 -6.26 -11.76 -15.36
C LEU A 109 -7.01 -12.10 -14.07
N ASP A 110 -6.65 -11.54 -12.92
CA ASP A 110 -7.39 -11.75 -11.67
C ASP A 110 -8.81 -11.19 -11.73
N VAL A 111 -8.99 -10.00 -12.30
CA VAL A 111 -10.32 -9.41 -12.50
C VAL A 111 -11.20 -10.30 -13.39
N MET A 112 -10.64 -10.91 -14.44
CA MET A 112 -11.38 -11.75 -15.38
C MET A 112 -11.63 -13.17 -14.86
N TYR A 113 -10.63 -13.79 -14.23
CA TYR A 113 -10.63 -15.23 -13.92
C TYR A 113 -10.68 -15.53 -12.43
N ARG A 114 -10.59 -14.53 -11.54
CA ARG A 114 -10.54 -14.65 -10.08
C ARG A 114 -9.49 -15.66 -9.64
N LEU A 115 -8.22 -15.29 -9.67
CA LEU A 115 -7.07 -16.15 -9.39
C LEU A 115 -6.90 -16.51 -7.90
N GLY A 116 -8.01 -16.53 -7.15
CA GLY A 116 -8.10 -16.98 -5.77
C GLY A 116 -7.18 -16.22 -4.83
N ASN A 117 -6.08 -16.87 -4.43
CA ASN A 117 -5.15 -16.36 -3.42
C ASN A 117 -4.08 -15.41 -3.98
N TYR A 118 -4.16 -15.02 -5.25
CA TYR A 118 -3.15 -14.16 -5.90
C TYR A 118 -2.86 -12.88 -5.12
N SER A 119 -3.90 -12.09 -4.79
CA SER A 119 -3.77 -10.83 -4.06
C SER A 119 -3.08 -11.01 -2.70
N LEU A 120 -3.42 -12.09 -1.98
CA LEU A 120 -2.79 -12.43 -0.70
C LEU A 120 -1.30 -12.77 -0.87
N ILE A 121 -0.96 -13.60 -1.86
CA ILE A 121 0.41 -14.06 -2.10
C ILE A 121 1.30 -12.87 -2.48
N ILE A 122 0.85 -12.02 -3.42
CA ILE A 122 1.66 -10.90 -3.89
C ILE A 122 1.80 -9.83 -2.81
N GLY A 123 0.75 -9.59 -2.01
CA GLY A 123 0.81 -8.72 -0.83
C GLY A 123 1.80 -9.24 0.22
N ALA A 124 1.72 -10.54 0.56
CA ALA A 124 2.62 -11.16 1.52
C ALA A 124 4.08 -11.08 1.07
N LEU A 125 4.36 -11.40 -0.20
CA LEU A 125 5.71 -11.30 -0.77
C LEU A 125 6.24 -9.87 -0.67
N SER A 126 5.40 -8.87 -0.95
CA SER A 126 5.76 -7.47 -0.86
C SER A 126 6.18 -7.07 0.55
N PHE A 127 5.43 -7.46 1.57
CA PHE A 127 5.76 -7.12 2.96
C PHE A 127 6.95 -7.91 3.51
N ILE A 128 7.16 -9.16 3.07
CA ILE A 128 8.39 -9.90 3.36
C ILE A 128 9.59 -9.14 2.79
N ILE A 129 9.52 -8.68 1.54
CA ILE A 129 10.57 -7.88 0.91
C ILE A 129 10.83 -6.60 1.71
N VAL A 130 9.78 -5.87 2.13
CA VAL A 130 9.91 -4.65 2.95
C VAL A 130 10.64 -4.96 4.26
N ILE A 131 10.23 -6.00 4.98
CA ILE A 131 10.82 -6.38 6.27
C ILE A 131 12.30 -6.75 6.09
N VAL A 132 12.62 -7.63 5.14
CA VAL A 132 14.01 -8.04 4.86
C VAL A 132 14.87 -6.85 4.44
N SER A 133 14.33 -5.96 3.61
CA SER A 133 14.99 -4.73 3.18
C SER A 133 15.35 -3.83 4.37
N CYS A 134 14.41 -3.66 5.30
CA CYS A 134 14.62 -2.84 6.49
C CYS A 134 15.60 -3.50 7.48
N ILE A 135 15.52 -4.81 7.69
CA ILE A 135 16.48 -5.54 8.54
C ILE A 135 17.90 -5.39 7.99
N ARG A 136 18.09 -5.51 6.67
CA ARG A 136 19.42 -5.35 6.05
C ARG A 136 19.99 -3.95 6.22
N LYS A 137 19.15 -2.92 6.25
CA LYS A 137 19.55 -1.52 6.46
C LYS A 137 19.50 -1.10 7.93
N TYR A 138 19.23 -2.03 8.85
CA TYR A 138 19.15 -1.75 10.27
C TYR A 138 20.54 -1.46 10.85
N GLY A 139 20.86 -0.18 11.01
CA GLY A 139 22.12 0.24 11.61
C GLY A 139 22.39 1.73 11.43
N GLY A 140 23.18 2.30 12.34
CA GLY A 140 23.64 3.69 12.29
C GLY A 140 22.52 4.70 12.00
N GLN A 141 22.72 5.53 10.98
CA GLN A 141 21.80 6.60 10.58
C GLN A 141 20.46 6.08 10.01
N ASN A 142 20.40 4.82 9.56
CA ASN A 142 19.21 4.20 8.95
C ASN A 142 18.33 3.46 9.95
N LYS A 143 18.72 3.38 11.23
CA LYS A 143 18.00 2.63 12.27
C LYS A 143 16.54 3.06 12.40
N ILE A 144 16.28 4.37 12.52
CA ILE A 144 14.92 4.91 12.68
C ILE A 144 14.10 4.63 11.41
N ALA A 145 14.64 4.89 10.23
CA ALA A 145 13.93 4.62 8.98
C ALA A 145 13.56 3.13 8.82
N SER A 146 14.47 2.23 9.19
CA SER A 146 14.24 0.79 9.14
C SER A 146 13.15 0.34 10.11
N LEU A 147 13.12 0.89 11.33
CA LEU A 147 12.06 0.58 12.30
C LEU A 147 10.68 1.02 11.82
N TYR A 148 10.58 2.20 11.20
CA TYR A 148 9.33 2.65 10.59
C TYR A 148 8.91 1.73 9.44
N GLY A 149 9.84 1.24 8.61
CA GLY A 149 9.52 0.31 7.53
C GLY A 149 8.98 -1.04 8.05
N ILE A 150 9.63 -1.59 9.09
CA ILE A 150 9.16 -2.81 9.77
C ILE A 150 7.80 -2.59 10.41
N LEU A 151 7.61 -1.51 11.17
CA LEU A 151 6.34 -1.17 11.80
C LEU A 151 5.23 -1.04 10.76
N GLY A 152 5.50 -0.33 9.65
CA GLY A 152 4.55 -0.17 8.57
C GLY A 152 4.13 -1.50 7.92
N ALA A 153 5.09 -2.39 7.65
CA ALA A 153 4.81 -3.72 7.12
C ALA A 153 3.98 -4.57 8.10
N LEU A 154 4.34 -4.56 9.39
CA LEU A 154 3.61 -5.28 10.42
C LEU A 154 2.18 -4.76 10.59
N LEU A 155 1.97 -3.44 10.55
CA LEU A 155 0.63 -2.86 10.60
C LEU A 155 -0.22 -3.28 9.40
N PHE A 156 0.36 -3.33 8.20
CA PHE A 156 -0.34 -3.79 6.99
C PHE A 156 -0.74 -5.27 7.09
N ILE A 157 0.20 -6.13 7.52
CA ILE A 157 -0.05 -7.56 7.76
C ILE A 157 -1.13 -7.74 8.84
N PHE A 158 -1.01 -7.01 9.94
CA PHE A 158 -1.95 -7.10 11.05
C PHE A 158 -3.36 -6.67 10.63
N ALA A 159 -3.47 -5.55 9.90
CA ALA A 159 -4.74 -5.09 9.36
C ALA A 159 -5.38 -6.13 8.44
N GLY A 160 -4.62 -6.68 7.50
CA GLY A 160 -5.11 -7.66 6.52
C GLY A 160 -5.51 -9.00 7.12
N LEU A 161 -4.73 -9.53 8.08
CA LEU A 161 -4.95 -10.88 8.61
C LEU A 161 -5.86 -10.93 9.84
N PHE A 162 -5.79 -9.93 10.74
CA PHE A 162 -6.43 -10.02 12.05
C PHE A 162 -7.65 -9.10 12.20
N ILE A 163 -7.61 -7.91 11.60
CA ILE A 163 -8.75 -6.99 11.66
C ILE A 163 -9.80 -7.43 10.64
N GLY A 164 -9.40 -7.60 9.38
CA GLY A 164 -10.32 -7.86 8.27
C GLY A 164 -11.29 -6.69 8.04
N THR A 165 -12.25 -6.89 7.14
CA THR A 165 -13.22 -5.82 6.77
C THR A 165 -14.66 -6.13 7.18
N GLN A 166 -14.91 -7.28 7.82
CA GLN A 166 -16.26 -7.71 8.20
C GLN A 166 -16.42 -7.83 9.72
N GLY A 167 -17.59 -7.39 10.20
CA GLY A 167 -17.98 -7.46 11.61
C GLY A 167 -17.53 -6.25 12.44
N GLU A 168 -17.70 -6.38 13.75
CA GLU A 168 -17.38 -5.35 14.74
C GLU A 168 -16.35 -5.86 15.75
N ALA A 169 -15.61 -4.94 16.36
CA ALA A 169 -14.67 -5.20 17.44
C ALA A 169 -14.87 -4.13 18.52
N GLY A 170 -15.42 -4.53 19.68
CA GLY A 170 -15.67 -3.60 20.79
C GLY A 170 -16.67 -2.48 20.46
N GLY A 171 -17.66 -2.74 19.59
CA GLY A 171 -18.64 -1.75 19.14
C GLY A 171 -18.15 -0.80 18.03
N ILE A 172 -16.93 -1.00 17.52
CA ILE A 172 -16.38 -0.26 16.38
C ILE A 172 -16.36 -1.20 15.15
N PRO A 173 -16.81 -0.76 13.97
CA PRO A 173 -16.67 -1.53 12.74
C PRO A 173 -15.20 -1.88 12.47
N ARG A 174 -14.91 -3.16 12.19
CA ARG A 174 -13.52 -3.62 11.93
C ARG A 174 -12.91 -2.92 10.72
N ILE A 175 -13.73 -2.57 9.74
CA ILE A 175 -13.30 -1.81 8.56
C ILE A 175 -12.71 -0.42 8.92
N ASP A 176 -13.20 0.21 9.99
CA ASP A 176 -12.66 1.50 10.43
C ASP A 176 -11.27 1.32 11.04
N LEU A 177 -11.12 0.31 11.92
CA LEU A 177 -9.83 -0.07 12.51
C LEU A 177 -8.82 -0.46 11.43
N TYR A 178 -9.29 -1.12 10.37
CA TYR A 178 -8.49 -1.47 9.20
C TYR A 178 -7.96 -0.20 8.50
N HIS A 179 -8.80 0.78 8.20
CA HIS A 179 -8.36 2.04 7.58
C HIS A 179 -7.40 2.84 8.46
N PHE A 180 -7.63 2.90 9.77
CA PHE A 180 -6.69 3.56 10.70
C PHE A 180 -5.32 2.87 10.72
N ALA A 181 -5.29 1.54 10.79
CA ALA A 181 -4.05 0.76 10.75
C ALA A 181 -3.30 0.98 9.43
N LEU A 182 -4.02 0.94 8.29
CA LEU A 182 -3.44 1.23 6.98
C LEU A 182 -2.94 2.67 6.84
N SER A 183 -3.58 3.63 7.50
CA SER A 183 -3.14 5.03 7.50
C SER A 183 -1.78 5.15 8.18
N GLY A 184 -1.66 4.58 9.38
CA GLY A 184 -0.40 4.50 10.11
C GLY A 184 0.67 3.76 9.31
N ALA A 185 0.31 2.64 8.69
CA ALA A 185 1.20 1.84 7.86
C ALA A 185 1.73 2.63 6.66
N SER A 186 0.85 3.32 5.93
CA SER A 186 1.18 4.14 4.74
C SER A 186 2.14 5.26 5.09
N TYR A 187 1.92 5.96 6.20
CA TYR A 187 2.84 6.97 6.70
C TYR A 187 4.22 6.38 7.01
N CYS A 188 4.24 5.26 7.74
CA CYS A 188 5.48 4.62 8.16
C CYS A 188 6.32 4.12 6.99
N LEU A 189 5.69 3.46 6.02
CA LEU A 189 6.33 2.97 4.79
C LEU A 189 6.87 4.13 3.94
N GLY A 190 6.07 5.19 3.74
CA GLY A 190 6.50 6.38 3.01
C GLY A 190 7.68 7.10 3.66
N PHE A 191 7.67 7.25 4.99
CA PHE A 191 8.78 7.83 5.75
C PHE A 191 10.06 6.99 5.62
N SER A 192 9.93 5.67 5.77
CA SER A 192 11.04 4.73 5.69
C SER A 192 11.69 4.76 4.32
N LEU A 193 10.92 4.55 3.26
CA LEU A 193 11.46 4.47 1.90
C LEU A 193 12.07 5.80 1.43
N LYS A 194 11.53 6.94 1.90
CA LYS A 194 12.10 8.26 1.62
C LYS A 194 13.54 8.40 2.11
N ARG A 195 13.88 7.76 3.23
CA ARG A 195 15.22 7.81 3.84
C ARG A 195 16.13 6.66 3.43
N LEU A 196 15.57 5.49 3.10
CA LEU A 196 16.36 4.31 2.73
C LEU A 196 16.72 4.26 1.24
N GLY A 197 15.87 4.79 0.36
CA GLY A 197 16.14 4.90 -1.08
C GLY A 197 16.97 6.12 -1.44
#